data_AF-A0AAV6D1D6-F1
#
_entry.id   AF-A0AAV6D1D6-F1
#
_cell.length_a   1.000
_cell.length_b   1.000
_cell.length_c   1.000
_cell.angle_alpha   90.00
_cell.angle_beta   90.00
_cell.angle_gamma   90.00
#
_symmetry.space_group_name_H-M   'P 1'
#
loop_
_entity.id
_entity.type
_entity.pdbx_description
1 polymer ?
#
loop_
_entity_poly.entity_id
_entity_poly.type
_entity_poly.pdbx_seq_one_letter_code
_entity_poly.pdbx_strand_id
1 'polypeptide(L)'
;SFRKQLPEGSYVSVSQDSALAIYPRDLWDALAQELKSPLPGPDQRALARTLYSMSEAFEPDGQGRITLGMEQRRVTGIETPSTAVVIGMGSRVEIWPEARWDSYNADAQGRFTEFADRVIAGR
;
A
#
# COMPACT_ATOMS: atom_id res chain seq x y z
N SER A 1 -15.69 -9.30 -4.23
CA SER A 1 -15.55 -7.85 -3.93
C SER A 1 -14.54 -7.68 -2.81
N PHE A 2 -13.50 -6.87 -3.03
CA PHE A 2 -12.43 -6.61 -2.06
C PHE A 2 -12.96 -6.15 -0.69
N ARG A 3 -14.11 -5.47 -0.65
CA ARG A 3 -14.75 -5.04 0.59
C ARG A 3 -15.02 -6.18 1.58
N LYS A 4 -15.34 -7.39 1.10
CA LYS A 4 -15.57 -8.55 1.97
C LYS A 4 -14.27 -9.19 2.48
N GLN A 5 -13.14 -8.87 1.85
CA GLN A 5 -11.82 -9.40 2.17
C GLN A 5 -10.98 -8.43 3.02
N LEU A 6 -11.49 -7.21 3.24
CA LEU A 6 -10.87 -6.18 4.08
C LEU A 6 -11.65 -6.10 5.39
N PRO A 7 -11.29 -6.90 6.40
CA PRO A 7 -12.02 -6.94 7.67
C PRO A 7 -11.85 -5.63 8.45
N GLU A 8 -12.77 -5.41 9.39
CA GLU A 8 -12.62 -4.42 10.44
C GLU A 8 -11.28 -4.63 11.18
N GLY A 9 -10.61 -3.54 11.56
CA GLY A 9 -9.27 -3.58 12.16
C GLY A 9 -8.11 -3.64 11.16
N SER A 10 -8.40 -3.51 9.86
CA SER A 10 -7.37 -3.24 8.83
C SER A 10 -6.79 -1.83 8.98
N TYR A 11 -5.65 -1.56 8.33
CA TYR A 11 -4.95 -0.27 8.35
C TYR A 11 -4.72 0.23 6.94
N VAL A 12 -4.89 1.54 6.73
CA VAL A 12 -4.43 2.23 5.52
C VAL A 12 -3.06 2.80 5.81
N SER A 13 -2.05 2.53 4.98
CA SER A 13 -0.73 3.16 5.06
C SER A 13 -0.05 3.20 3.69
N VAL A 14 1.07 3.91 3.58
CA VAL A 14 1.88 3.93 2.36
C VAL A 14 2.53 2.56 2.09
N SER A 15 2.69 2.21 0.82
CA SER A 15 3.43 1.03 0.37
C SER A 15 4.64 1.45 -0.46
N GLN A 16 5.32 0.45 -1.05
CA GLN A 16 6.31 0.70 -2.09
C GLN A 16 5.69 1.52 -3.23
N ASP A 17 6.55 2.18 -4.00
CA ASP A 17 6.13 3.01 -5.13
C ASP A 17 5.11 4.08 -4.73
N SER A 18 5.22 4.63 -3.52
CA SER A 18 4.37 5.70 -2.96
C SER A 18 2.87 5.54 -3.24
N ALA A 19 2.36 4.30 -3.23
CA ALA A 19 0.94 4.01 -3.28
C ALA A 19 0.37 3.91 -1.85
N LEU A 20 -0.96 3.91 -1.71
CA LEU A 20 -1.58 3.50 -0.44
C LEU A 20 -1.88 2.01 -0.51
N ALA A 21 -1.82 1.35 0.64
CA ALA A 21 -2.27 -0.01 0.78
C ALA A 21 -3.18 -0.16 2.00
N ILE A 22 -4.17 -1.03 1.86
CA ILE A 22 -5.01 -1.50 2.95
C ILE A 22 -4.44 -2.83 3.41
N TYR A 23 -3.85 -2.81 4.60
CA TYR A 23 -3.25 -3.96 5.27
C TYR A 23 -4.28 -4.61 6.19
N PRO A 24 -4.65 -5.87 5.97
CA PRO A 24 -5.35 -6.66 6.98
C PRO A 24 -4.58 -6.68 8.31
N ARG A 25 -5.30 -6.82 9.43
CA ARG A 25 -4.75 -6.76 10.79
C ARG A 25 -3.52 -7.67 10.99
N ASP A 26 -3.63 -8.92 10.55
CA ASP A 26 -2.57 -9.92 10.65
C ASP A 26 -1.31 -9.53 9.87
N LEU A 27 -1.48 -9.02 8.65
CA LEU A 27 -0.39 -8.51 7.83
C LEU A 27 0.27 -7.28 8.46
N TRP A 28 -0.54 -6.37 9.00
CA TRP A 28 -0.05 -5.17 9.69
C TRP A 28 0.76 -5.54 10.93
N ASP A 29 0.28 -6.48 11.74
CA ASP A 29 0.96 -6.95 12.94
C ASP A 29 2.29 -7.65 12.61
N ALA A 30 2.32 -8.45 11.54
CA ALA A 30 3.56 -9.06 11.05
C ALA A 30 4.58 -7.98 10.63
N LEU A 31 4.15 -6.98 9.85
CA LEU A 31 5.01 -5.86 9.45
C LEU A 31 5.52 -5.08 10.67
N ALA A 32 4.67 -4.87 11.68
CA ALA A 32 5.04 -4.18 12.90
C ALA A 32 6.06 -4.96 13.73
N GLN A 33 6.01 -6.30 13.73
CA GLN A 33 7.00 -7.13 14.40
C GLN A 33 8.37 -7.06 13.71
N GLU A 34 8.44 -7.04 12.38
CA GLU A 34 9.70 -6.88 11.64
C GLU A 34 10.37 -5.52 11.92
N LEU A 35 9.57 -4.49 12.19
CA LEU A 35 10.05 -3.15 12.55
C LEU A 35 10.34 -2.99 14.04
N LYS A 36 10.02 -3.99 14.87
CA LYS A 36 10.19 -3.93 16.30
C LYS A 36 11.65 -4.15 16.67
N SER A 37 12.32 -3.07 17.06
CA SER A 37 13.64 -3.12 17.67
C SER A 37 13.74 -2.08 18.79
N PRO A 38 14.33 -2.41 19.96
CA PRO A 38 14.59 -1.43 21.00
C PRO A 38 15.66 -0.40 20.57
N LEU A 39 16.54 -0.74 19.62
CA LEU A 39 17.58 0.13 19.07
C LEU A 39 17.59 0.01 17.53
N PRO A 40 16.57 0.57 16.85
CA PRO A 40 16.44 0.44 15.42
C PRO A 40 17.54 1.20 14.69
N GLY A 41 18.12 0.60 13.64
CA GLY A 41 19.08 1.25 12.75
C GLY A 41 18.47 2.41 11.93
N PRO A 42 19.29 3.20 11.21
CA PRO A 42 18.81 4.35 10.45
C PRO A 42 17.70 4.00 9.44
N ASP A 43 17.88 2.92 8.68
CA ASP A 43 16.92 2.50 7.65
C ASP A 43 15.61 1.99 8.26
N GLN A 44 15.69 1.19 9.33
CA GLN A 44 14.50 0.71 10.05
C GLN A 44 13.70 1.87 10.64
N ARG A 45 14.38 2.89 11.19
CA ARG A 45 13.71 4.12 11.66
C ARG A 45 13.07 4.89 10.52
N ALA A 46 13.74 5.03 9.38
CA ALA A 46 13.20 5.73 8.22
C ALA A 46 11.92 5.04 7.73
N LEU A 47 11.98 3.73 7.53
CA LEU A 47 10.84 2.92 7.12
C LEU A 47 9.68 2.99 8.13
N ALA A 48 9.95 2.78 9.43
CA ALA A 48 8.93 2.84 10.47
C ALA A 48 8.28 4.23 10.55
N ARG A 49 9.06 5.31 10.47
CA ARG A 49 8.52 6.68 10.48
C ARG A 49 7.61 6.93 9.29
N THR A 50 8.05 6.58 8.09
CA THR A 50 7.24 6.76 6.87
C THR A 50 5.96 5.94 6.90
N LEU A 51 6.04 4.68 7.33
CA LEU A 51 4.89 3.79 7.41
C LEU A 51 3.89 4.24 8.49
N TYR A 52 4.35 4.46 9.72
CA TYR A 52 3.46 4.79 10.84
C TYR A 52 2.95 6.23 10.80
N SER A 53 3.70 7.18 10.25
CA SER A 53 3.20 8.56 10.10
C SER A 53 2.04 8.67 9.11
N MET A 54 1.90 7.69 8.22
CA MET A 54 0.86 7.65 7.19
C MET A 54 -0.22 6.59 7.50
N SER A 55 -0.13 5.92 8.66
CA SER A 55 -1.03 4.83 9.02
C SER A 55 -2.27 5.31 9.75
N GLU A 56 -3.44 4.90 9.27
CA GLU A 56 -4.74 5.17 9.87
C GLU A 56 -5.57 3.89 9.91
N ALA A 57 -6.51 3.79 10.86
CA ALA A 57 -7.46 2.67 10.89
C ALA A 57 -8.35 2.69 9.63
N PHE A 58 -8.59 1.52 9.04
CA PHE A 58 -9.50 1.39 7.91
C PHE A 58 -10.94 1.36 8.41
N GLU A 59 -11.60 2.53 8.36
CA GLU A 59 -12.99 2.72 8.78
C GLU A 59 -13.87 3.17 7.61
N PRO A 60 -14.30 2.23 6.74
CA PRO A 60 -15.18 2.58 5.64
C PRO A 60 -16.58 2.97 6.15
N ASP A 61 -17.19 3.97 5.53
CA ASP A 61 -18.57 4.36 5.84
C ASP A 61 -19.59 3.28 5.39
N GLY A 62 -20.88 3.51 5.64
CA GLY A 62 -21.94 2.58 5.24
C GLY A 62 -21.93 2.26 3.74
N GLN A 63 -21.49 3.19 2.88
CA GLN A 63 -21.37 3.02 1.44
C GLN A 63 -20.04 2.37 1.02
N GLY A 64 -19.11 2.18 1.95
CA GLY A 64 -17.81 1.55 1.71
C GLY A 64 -16.73 2.53 1.28
N ARG A 65 -16.95 3.83 1.50
CA ARG A 65 -15.99 4.88 1.17
C ARG A 65 -15.03 5.07 2.34
N ILE A 66 -13.77 5.32 2.04
CA ILE A 66 -12.77 5.74 3.02
C ILE A 66 -12.39 7.20 2.78
N THR A 67 -12.09 7.90 3.87
CA THR A 67 -11.55 9.26 3.79
C THR A 67 -10.04 9.18 3.83
N LEU A 68 -9.37 9.83 2.88
CA LEU A 68 -7.91 9.94 2.91
C LEU A 68 -7.47 11.24 3.60
N GLY A 69 -6.52 11.11 4.52
CA GLY A 69 -5.83 12.24 5.14
C GLY A 69 -5.15 13.14 4.11
N MET A 70 -4.86 14.39 4.49
CA MET A 70 -4.19 15.35 3.60
C MET A 70 -2.80 14.87 3.17
N GLU A 71 -2.02 14.32 4.12
CA GLU A 71 -0.67 13.83 3.82
C GLU A 71 -0.69 12.55 2.96
N GLN A 72 -1.64 11.65 3.17
CA GLN A 72 -1.84 10.47 2.33
C GLN A 72 -2.10 10.88 0.87
N ARG A 73 -2.98 11.88 0.67
CA ARG A 73 -3.25 12.45 -0.66
C ARG A 73 -2.00 13.07 -1.27
N ARG A 74 -1.28 13.90 -0.50
CA ARG A 74 -0.05 14.57 -0.95
C ARG A 74 1.05 13.60 -1.38
N VAL A 75 1.28 12.54 -0.61
CA VAL A 75 2.35 11.55 -0.89
C VAL A 75 1.99 10.67 -2.08
N THR A 76 0.72 10.33 -2.24
CA THR A 76 0.28 9.39 -3.29
C THR A 76 -0.13 10.07 -4.58
N GLY A 77 -0.44 11.37 -4.54
CA GLY A 77 -0.95 12.13 -5.68
C GLY A 77 -2.43 11.88 -5.96
N ILE A 78 -3.18 11.36 -4.99
CA ILE A 78 -4.64 11.17 -5.10
C ILE A 78 -5.33 12.48 -4.69
N GLU A 79 -5.81 13.25 -5.66
CA GLU A 79 -6.46 14.55 -5.44
C GLU A 79 -7.92 14.56 -5.90
N THR A 80 -8.65 15.65 -5.64
CA THR A 80 -10.00 15.85 -6.16
C THR A 80 -9.99 16.99 -7.18
N PRO A 81 -10.53 16.82 -8.40
CA PRO A 81 -11.08 15.59 -8.97
C PRO A 81 -9.98 14.72 -9.60
N SER A 82 -9.82 13.47 -9.15
CA SER A 82 -9.00 12.46 -9.82
C SER A 82 -9.62 11.07 -9.69
N THR A 83 -9.30 10.20 -10.64
CA THR A 83 -9.66 8.78 -10.57
C THR A 83 -8.58 8.02 -9.84
N ALA A 84 -8.98 7.20 -8.86
CA ALA A 84 -8.11 6.24 -8.22
C ALA A 84 -8.47 4.82 -8.67
N VAL A 85 -7.46 3.98 -8.82
CA VAL A 85 -7.61 2.56 -9.13
C VAL A 85 -7.27 1.72 -7.89
N VAL A 86 -7.95 0.59 -7.78
CA VAL A 86 -7.81 -0.34 -6.65
C VAL A 86 -7.40 -1.70 -7.20
N ILE A 87 -6.23 -2.20 -6.76
CA ILE A 87 -5.65 -3.45 -7.25
C ILE A 87 -5.40 -4.42 -6.10
N GLY A 88 -5.49 -5.72 -6.38
CA GLY A 88 -5.08 -6.75 -5.43
C GLY A 88 -3.59 -7.03 -5.55
N MET A 89 -2.90 -7.14 -4.41
CA MET A 89 -1.47 -7.46 -4.33
C MET A 89 -1.25 -8.59 -3.31
N GLY A 90 -1.68 -9.80 -3.67
CA GLY A 90 -1.58 -10.98 -2.80
C GLY A 90 -2.40 -10.85 -1.52
N SER A 91 -1.76 -10.46 -0.42
CA SER A 91 -2.35 -10.36 0.93
C SER A 91 -2.91 -8.98 1.27
N ARG A 92 -2.77 -7.99 0.38
CA ARG A 92 -3.28 -6.63 0.57
C ARG A 92 -3.91 -6.07 -0.69
N VAL A 93 -4.54 -4.90 -0.54
CA VAL A 93 -5.07 -4.12 -1.65
C VAL A 93 -4.29 -2.82 -1.73
N GLU A 94 -3.98 -2.37 -2.94
CA GLU A 94 -3.31 -1.08 -3.16
C GLU A 94 -4.23 -0.11 -3.89
N ILE A 95 -4.05 1.18 -3.60
CA ILE A 95 -4.80 2.31 -4.14
C ILE A 95 -3.81 3.26 -4.77
N TRP A 96 -4.07 3.59 -6.04
CA TRP A 96 -3.17 4.35 -6.88
C TRP A 96 -3.92 5.48 -7.61
N PRO A 97 -3.27 6.61 -7.91
CA PRO A 97 -3.74 7.50 -8.96
C PRO A 97 -3.74 6.75 -10.30
N GLU A 98 -4.82 6.83 -11.06
CA GLU A 98 -5.01 6.09 -12.32
C GLU A 98 -3.84 6.29 -13.31
N ALA A 99 -3.49 7.54 -13.61
CA ALA A 99 -2.40 7.84 -14.54
C ALA A 99 -1.04 7.25 -14.12
N ARG A 100 -0.79 7.16 -12.81
CA ARG A 100 0.45 6.59 -12.27
C ARG A 100 0.43 5.07 -12.40
N TRP A 101 -0.71 4.45 -12.09
CA TRP A 101 -0.89 3.02 -12.28
C TRP A 101 -0.75 2.62 -13.74
N ASP A 102 -1.35 3.36 -14.67
CA ASP A 102 -1.27 3.06 -16.11
C ASP A 102 0.17 3.09 -16.61
N SER A 103 0.93 4.11 -16.20
CA SER A 103 2.36 4.23 -16.51
C SER A 103 3.17 3.06 -15.94
N TYR A 104 2.99 2.76 -14.65
CA TYR A 104 3.66 1.64 -13.98
C TYR A 104 3.31 0.30 -14.63
N ASN A 105 2.04 0.03 -14.87
CA ASN A 105 1.55 -1.23 -15.41
C ASN A 105 2.00 -1.43 -16.87
N ALA A 106 2.03 -0.39 -17.69
CA ALA A 106 2.54 -0.47 -19.06
C ALA A 106 4.03 -0.88 -19.10
N ASP A 107 4.86 -0.26 -18.26
CA ASP A 107 6.27 -0.63 -18.12
C ASP A 107 6.43 -2.06 -17.56
N ALA A 108 5.68 -2.39 -16.50
CA ALA A 108 5.77 -3.69 -15.85
C ALA A 108 5.34 -4.84 -16.77
N GLN A 109 4.28 -4.65 -17.57
CA GLN A 109 3.84 -5.64 -18.55
C GLN A 109 4.88 -5.88 -19.65
N GLY A 110 5.53 -4.82 -20.14
CA GLY A 110 6.60 -4.92 -21.14
C GLY A 110 7.82 -5.72 -20.66
N ARG A 111 8.05 -5.76 -19.34
CA ARG A 111 9.20 -6.41 -18.70
C ARG A 111 8.84 -7.64 -17.87
N PHE A 112 7.62 -8.16 -18.03
CA PHE A 112 7.10 -9.23 -17.18
C PHE A 112 8.00 -10.47 -17.17
N THR A 113 8.46 -10.94 -18.33
CA THR A 113 9.35 -12.12 -18.43
C THR A 113 10.68 -11.89 -17.71
N GLU A 114 11.30 -10.72 -17.89
CA GLU A 114 12.56 -10.36 -17.22
C GLU A 114 12.41 -10.36 -15.68
N PHE A 115 11.28 -9.86 -15.18
CA PHE A 115 10.97 -9.89 -13.76
C PHE A 115 10.74 -11.32 -13.26
N ALA A 116 9.98 -12.13 -14.00
CA ALA A 116 9.72 -13.51 -13.65
C ALA A 116 11.04 -14.30 -13.55
N ASP A 117 11.93 -14.16 -14.53
CA ASP A 117 13.22 -14.85 -14.53
C ASP A 117 14.08 -14.45 -13.32
N ARG A 118 14.15 -13.16 -12.99
CA ARG A 118 14.95 -12.67 -11.86
C ARG A 118 14.43 -13.13 -10.51
N VAL A 119 13.11 -13.14 -10.32
CA VAL A 119 12.49 -13.44 -9.03
C VAL A 119 12.32 -14.94 -8.81
N ILE A 120 11.97 -15.69 -9.86
CA ILE A 120 11.67 -17.12 -9.80
C ILE A 120 12.92 -17.96 -10.09
N ALA A 121 13.67 -17.64 -11.15
CA ALA A 121 14.83 -18.42 -11.57
C ALA A 121 16.15 -17.97 -10.89
N GLY A 122 16.16 -16.78 -10.25
CA GLY A 122 17.28 -16.29 -9.44
C GLY A 122 17.33 -16.82 -8.01
N ARG A 123 16.57 -17.88 -7.69
CA ARG A 123 16.64 -18.63 -6.42
C ARG A 123 17.28 -20.00 -6.62
#